data_AF-A0A8C5P400-F1
#
_entry.id   AF-A0A8C5P400-F1
#
_cell.length_a   1.000
_cell.length_b   1.000
_cell.length_c   1.000
_cell.angle_alpha   90.00
_cell.angle_beta   90.00
_cell.angle_gamma   90.00
#
_symmetry.space_group_name_H-M   'P 1'
#
loop_
_entity.id
_entity.type
_entity.pdbx_description
1 polymer ?
#
loop_
_entity_poly.entity_id
_entity_poly.type
_entity_poly.pdbx_seq_one_letter_code
_entity_poly.pdbx_strand_id
1 'polypeptide(L)'
;MGKSDFLTPKAIANRIKSKGLQKLRWYCQMCQKQCRDENGFKCHCMSESHQRQLLLASENPQQFMDYFSEEFRNDFLELLRRRFGTKRVHNNIVYNEYISHREHIHMNATQWETLTDFTKWLGREGLCKVDETPKGWYIQYIDRDPETIRRQLELEKKKKQDLDDEEKTAKFIEEQVRRGLEGKEQEVPVFTELSRENDEEKVTFNLNRGACGSAATSSKSSSLGPSALKTLGSAASVKRKDSSQSSAQSKEKKKKKSALDEIMEIEEEKKRTARTDYWLQPEIIVKIITKKLGEKYHRRKGVVKEVIDKYTAVVKMIDSGDRLKLDQTHLETVIPAPGKRILVLNGGYRGNEGTLESINEKTFSATIVIETGPLKGRRVEGIQYEDISKLA
;
A
#
# COMPACT_ATOMS: atom_id res chain seq x y z
N MET A 1 -47.95 -15.70 25.45
CA MET A 1 -46.76 -15.40 24.60
C MET A 1 -45.59 -16.25 25.10
N GLY A 2 -45.17 -17.28 24.36
CA GLY A 2 -44.09 -18.17 24.81
C GLY A 2 -42.72 -17.50 24.78
N LYS A 3 -41.93 -17.69 25.85
CA LYS A 3 -40.53 -17.23 25.90
C LYS A 3 -39.73 -18.00 24.84
N SER A 4 -39.03 -17.30 23.96
CA SER A 4 -38.23 -17.94 22.91
C SER A 4 -36.87 -18.37 23.48
N ASP A 5 -36.75 -19.64 23.86
CA ASP A 5 -35.53 -20.16 24.49
C ASP A 5 -34.30 -20.06 23.58
N PHE A 6 -33.13 -19.95 24.22
CA PHE A 6 -31.82 -19.65 23.63
C PHE A 6 -31.39 -20.60 22.48
N LEU A 7 -31.93 -21.82 22.44
CA LEU A 7 -31.65 -22.86 21.43
C LEU A 7 -32.74 -23.00 20.34
N THR A 8 -33.79 -22.17 20.36
CA THR A 8 -34.85 -22.26 19.33
C THR A 8 -34.25 -22.04 17.92
N PRO A 9 -34.64 -22.78 16.87
CA PRO A 9 -34.15 -22.55 15.50
C PRO A 9 -34.28 -21.10 15.01
N LYS A 10 -35.32 -20.38 15.47
CA LYS A 10 -35.51 -18.93 15.22
C LYS A 10 -34.46 -18.06 15.93
N ALA A 11 -34.06 -18.41 17.15
CA ALA A 11 -32.99 -17.73 17.89
C ALA A 11 -31.61 -18.02 17.29
N ILE A 12 -31.35 -19.28 16.90
CA ILE A 12 -30.12 -19.69 16.21
C ILE A 12 -30.02 -19.02 14.83
N ALA A 13 -31.08 -19.03 14.02
CA ALA A 13 -31.12 -18.33 12.74
C ALA A 13 -30.95 -16.81 12.92
N ASN A 14 -31.47 -16.22 14.00
CA ASN A 14 -31.23 -14.82 14.30
C ASN A 14 -29.78 -14.53 14.69
N ARG A 15 -29.13 -15.42 15.45
CA ARG A 15 -27.72 -15.34 15.83
C ARG A 15 -26.78 -15.54 14.65
N ILE A 16 -27.09 -16.45 13.72
CA ILE A 16 -26.33 -16.64 12.48
C ILE A 16 -26.47 -15.38 11.59
N LYS A 17 -27.69 -14.85 11.43
CA LYS A 17 -27.92 -13.60 10.68
C LYS A 17 -27.29 -12.36 11.33
N SER A 18 -27.04 -12.36 12.65
CA SER A 18 -26.33 -11.28 13.35
C SER A 18 -24.81 -11.46 13.42
N LYS A 19 -24.24 -12.55 12.88
CA LYS A 19 -22.77 -12.76 12.83
C LYS A 19 -22.10 -12.13 11.60
N GLY A 20 -22.87 -11.63 10.64
CA GLY A 20 -22.34 -10.84 9.52
C GLY A 20 -22.17 -9.37 9.86
N LEU A 21 -21.22 -8.70 9.20
CA LEU A 21 -21.00 -7.25 9.32
C LEU A 21 -22.14 -6.49 8.61
N GLN A 22 -23.27 -6.32 9.31
CA GLN A 22 -24.43 -5.59 8.82
C GLN A 22 -24.09 -4.10 8.64
N LYS A 23 -24.66 -3.45 7.61
CA LYS A 23 -24.41 -2.03 7.30
C LYS A 23 -24.62 -1.16 8.56
N LEU A 24 -23.62 -0.33 8.89
CA LEU A 24 -23.59 0.54 10.08
C LEU A 24 -24.75 1.56 10.19
N ARG A 25 -25.59 1.70 9.16
CA ARG A 25 -26.73 2.64 9.09
C ARG A 25 -27.71 2.54 10.27
N TRP A 26 -27.77 1.39 10.95
CA TRP A 26 -28.73 1.10 12.02
C TRP A 26 -28.06 0.83 13.38
N TYR A 27 -26.87 1.38 13.63
CA TYR A 27 -26.20 1.32 14.93
C TYR A 27 -26.45 2.57 15.78
N CYS A 28 -26.71 2.39 17.07
CA CYS A 28 -26.86 3.48 18.04
C CYS A 28 -25.64 3.53 18.97
N GLN A 29 -24.81 4.57 18.84
CA GLN A 29 -23.60 4.78 19.64
C GLN A 29 -23.90 4.90 21.13
N MET A 30 -24.92 5.70 21.50
CA MET A 30 -25.26 6.01 22.90
C MET A 30 -25.72 4.79 23.71
N CYS A 31 -26.29 3.81 23.03
CA CYS A 31 -26.79 2.57 23.63
C CYS A 31 -25.92 1.36 23.26
N GLN A 32 -24.80 1.58 22.56
CA GLN A 32 -23.93 0.58 21.93
C GLN A 32 -24.70 -0.52 21.16
N LYS A 33 -25.86 -0.19 20.61
CA LYS A 33 -26.85 -1.18 20.15
C LYS A 33 -26.97 -1.20 18.63
N GLN A 34 -26.57 -2.32 18.03
CA GLN A 34 -26.83 -2.57 16.61
C GLN A 34 -28.27 -3.04 16.39
N CYS A 35 -29.09 -2.19 15.79
CA CYS A 35 -30.41 -2.55 15.31
C CYS A 35 -30.34 -3.22 13.94
N ARG A 36 -31.25 -4.16 13.71
CA ARG A 36 -31.22 -5.05 12.54
C ARG A 36 -32.11 -4.60 11.39
N ASP A 37 -33.27 -4.04 11.74
CA ASP A 37 -34.33 -3.40 10.91
C ASP A 37 -34.20 -1.87 10.89
N GLU A 38 -34.61 -1.14 9.85
CA GLU A 38 -34.86 0.31 9.96
C GLU A 38 -35.95 0.61 11.00
N ASN A 39 -37.02 -0.20 10.99
CA ASN A 39 -38.06 -0.16 12.01
C ASN A 39 -37.51 -0.55 13.39
N GLY A 40 -36.52 -1.45 13.45
CA GLY A 40 -35.83 -1.80 14.70
C GLY A 40 -35.03 -0.62 15.27
N PHE A 41 -34.40 0.17 14.40
CA PHE A 41 -33.72 1.41 14.78
C PHE A 41 -34.72 2.49 15.23
N LYS A 42 -35.80 2.72 14.49
CA LYS A 42 -36.86 3.68 14.88
C LYS A 42 -37.49 3.31 16.23
N CYS A 43 -37.88 2.05 16.44
CA CYS A 43 -38.41 1.60 17.75
C CYS A 43 -37.38 1.68 18.88
N HIS A 44 -36.07 1.67 18.57
CA HIS A 44 -35.03 1.90 19.56
C HIS A 44 -34.85 3.40 19.88
N CYS A 45 -34.85 4.28 18.88
CA CYS A 45 -34.82 5.73 19.11
C CYS A 45 -36.05 6.22 19.90
N MET A 46 -37.21 5.60 19.71
CA MET A 46 -38.44 5.87 20.47
C MET A 46 -38.50 5.14 21.82
N SER A 47 -37.46 4.39 22.23
CA SER A 47 -37.48 3.65 23.49
C SER A 47 -36.99 4.50 24.68
N GLU A 48 -37.67 4.39 25.81
CA GLU A 48 -37.38 5.14 27.04
C GLU A 48 -35.92 5.00 27.50
N SER A 49 -35.29 3.83 27.31
CA SER A 49 -33.88 3.63 27.66
C SER A 49 -32.92 4.45 26.80
N HIS A 50 -33.20 4.61 25.50
CA HIS A 50 -32.45 5.52 24.63
C HIS A 50 -32.69 6.97 25.00
N GLN A 51 -33.95 7.35 25.24
CA GLN A 51 -34.33 8.71 25.60
C GLN A 51 -33.74 9.14 26.96
N ARG A 52 -33.64 8.22 27.92
CA ARG A 52 -32.95 8.45 29.21
C ARG A 52 -31.44 8.61 29.04
N GLN A 53 -30.79 7.81 28.18
CA GLN A 53 -29.36 7.98 27.86
C GLN A 53 -29.09 9.28 27.10
N LEU A 54 -30.02 9.72 26.23
CA LEU A 54 -30.00 11.06 25.62
C LEU A 54 -30.08 12.18 26.66
N LEU A 55 -30.98 12.06 27.65
CA LEU A 55 -31.13 13.06 28.70
C LEU A 55 -29.83 13.19 29.52
N LEU A 56 -29.28 12.07 30.00
CA LEU A 56 -28.02 12.02 30.75
C LEU A 56 -26.84 12.60 29.95
N ALA A 57 -26.78 12.32 28.64
CA ALA A 57 -25.75 12.90 27.77
C ALA A 57 -25.96 14.40 27.49
N SER A 58 -27.21 14.89 27.51
CA SER A 58 -27.51 16.31 27.37
C SER A 58 -27.14 17.12 28.62
N GLU A 59 -27.16 16.49 29.80
CA GLU A 59 -26.77 17.11 31.08
C GLU A 59 -25.24 17.31 31.18
N ASN A 60 -24.42 16.38 30.66
CA ASN A 60 -22.95 16.44 30.76
C ASN A 60 -22.23 16.01 29.47
N PRO A 61 -22.40 16.72 28.33
CA PRO A 61 -21.90 16.26 27.03
C PRO A 61 -20.38 16.09 26.96
N GLN A 62 -19.62 16.87 27.74
CA GLN A 62 -18.15 16.77 27.80
C GLN A 62 -17.68 15.45 28.43
N GLN A 63 -18.29 15.01 29.53
CA GLN A 63 -17.89 13.76 30.22
C GLN A 63 -18.12 12.52 29.36
N PHE A 64 -19.21 12.49 28.58
CA PHE A 64 -19.44 11.43 27.60
C PHE A 64 -18.42 11.47 26.45
N MET A 65 -18.05 12.67 25.99
CA MET A 65 -17.02 12.83 24.95
C MET A 65 -15.63 12.37 25.42
N ASP A 66 -15.28 12.67 26.66
CA ASP A 66 -14.04 12.21 27.29
C ASP A 66 -14.03 10.69 27.43
N TYR A 67 -15.11 10.08 27.92
CA TYR A 67 -15.25 8.62 28.04
C TYR A 67 -15.15 7.92 26.67
N PHE A 68 -15.87 8.39 25.65
CA PHE A 68 -15.75 7.80 24.30
C PHE A 68 -14.35 7.99 23.70
N SER A 69 -13.67 9.11 24.01
CA SER A 69 -12.31 9.37 23.54
C SER A 69 -11.28 8.49 24.25
N GLU A 70 -11.46 8.21 25.55
CA GLU A 70 -10.61 7.30 26.31
C GLU A 70 -10.76 5.85 25.85
N GLU A 71 -11.99 5.34 25.72
CA GLU A 71 -12.26 3.99 25.22
C GLU A 71 -11.71 3.80 23.79
N PHE A 72 -11.99 4.75 22.88
CA PHE A 72 -11.45 4.73 21.53
C PHE A 72 -9.91 4.68 21.50
N ARG A 73 -9.26 5.50 22.33
CA ARG A 73 -7.80 5.51 22.46
C ARG A 73 -7.29 4.18 22.99
N ASN A 74 -7.92 3.63 24.03
CA ASN A 74 -7.51 2.40 24.69
C ASN A 74 -7.61 1.20 23.73
N ASP A 75 -8.75 1.04 23.04
CA ASP A 75 -8.93 0.00 22.01
C ASP A 75 -7.92 0.15 20.86
N PHE A 76 -7.72 1.38 20.38
CA PHE A 76 -6.81 1.65 19.27
C PHE A 76 -5.36 1.32 19.65
N LEU A 77 -4.94 1.66 20.88
CA LEU A 77 -3.63 1.26 21.41
C LEU A 77 -3.53 -0.25 21.62
N GLU A 78 -4.57 -0.93 22.11
CA GLU A 78 -4.56 -2.39 22.26
C GLU A 78 -4.39 -3.08 20.90
N LEU A 79 -5.16 -2.65 19.89
CA LEU A 79 -5.08 -3.17 18.53
C LEU A 79 -3.70 -2.93 17.92
N LEU A 80 -3.15 -1.72 18.10
CA LEU A 80 -1.82 -1.36 17.65
C LEU A 80 -0.74 -2.23 18.34
N ARG A 81 -0.79 -2.37 19.66
CA ARG A 81 0.13 -3.20 20.47
C ARG A 81 0.05 -4.68 20.08
N ARG A 82 -1.16 -5.22 19.92
CA ARG A 82 -1.43 -6.66 19.69
C ARG A 82 -1.05 -7.14 18.29
N ARG A 83 -1.29 -6.33 17.24
CA ARG A 83 -1.06 -6.75 15.84
C ARG A 83 0.22 -6.19 15.23
N PHE A 84 0.55 -4.94 15.53
CA PHE A 84 1.63 -4.22 14.85
C PHE A 84 2.86 -4.05 15.74
N GLY A 85 2.68 -3.98 17.06
CA GLY A 85 3.72 -3.70 18.02
C GLY A 85 4.46 -2.42 17.65
N THR A 86 5.79 -2.45 17.68
CA THR A 86 6.66 -1.30 17.39
C THR A 86 7.02 -1.14 15.90
N LYS A 87 6.25 -1.74 14.97
CA LYS A 87 6.43 -1.50 13.52
C LYS A 87 5.86 -0.15 13.10
N ARG A 88 6.46 0.44 12.08
CA ARG A 88 5.94 1.63 11.38
C ARG A 88 4.83 1.19 10.41
N VAL A 89 3.62 1.70 10.61
CA VAL A 89 2.41 1.27 9.89
C VAL A 89 1.63 2.49 9.41
N HIS A 90 1.00 2.41 8.23
CA HIS A 90 0.16 3.49 7.74
C HIS A 90 -1.14 3.56 8.56
N ASN A 91 -1.47 4.74 9.09
CA ASN A 91 -2.50 4.88 10.11
C ASN A 91 -3.91 4.44 9.63
N ASN A 92 -4.21 4.67 8.36
CA ASN A 92 -5.49 4.23 7.77
C ASN A 92 -5.64 2.69 7.77
N ILE A 93 -4.55 1.91 7.76
CA ILE A 93 -4.63 0.44 7.86
C ILE A 93 -5.12 0.04 9.26
N VAL A 94 -4.54 0.65 10.29
CA VAL A 94 -4.92 0.41 11.70
C VAL A 94 -6.37 0.83 11.94
N TYR A 95 -6.78 1.98 11.42
CA TYR A 95 -8.15 2.49 11.56
C TYR A 95 -9.20 1.62 10.83
N ASN A 96 -8.91 1.11 9.62
CA ASN A 96 -9.81 0.18 8.94
C ASN A 96 -9.92 -1.17 9.67
N GLU A 97 -8.82 -1.64 10.29
CA GLU A 97 -8.84 -2.86 11.11
C GLU A 97 -9.62 -2.64 12.42
N TYR A 98 -9.53 -1.45 13.03
CA TYR A 98 -10.38 -1.05 14.15
C TYR A 98 -11.88 -1.06 13.80
N ILE A 99 -12.26 -0.42 12.68
CA ILE A 99 -13.65 -0.41 12.16
C ILE A 99 -14.19 -1.82 11.86
N SER A 100 -13.31 -2.81 11.62
CA SER A 100 -13.75 -4.19 11.39
C SER A 100 -14.43 -4.85 12.61
N HIS A 101 -14.16 -4.34 13.82
CA HIS A 101 -14.82 -4.78 15.05
C HIS A 101 -16.25 -4.21 15.14
N ARG A 102 -17.23 -5.00 15.56
CA ARG A 102 -18.66 -4.59 15.58
C ARG A 102 -19.03 -3.58 16.66
N GLU A 103 -18.17 -3.43 17.67
CA GLU A 103 -18.40 -2.58 18.85
C GLU A 103 -17.44 -1.37 18.86
N HIS A 104 -16.81 -1.06 17.72
CA HIS A 104 -15.93 0.09 17.59
C HIS A 104 -16.69 1.41 17.79
N ILE A 105 -16.04 2.38 18.45
CA ILE A 105 -16.51 3.75 18.58
C ILE A 105 -16.20 4.48 17.27
N HIS A 106 -17.21 5.02 16.60
CA HIS A 106 -16.96 5.81 15.40
C HIS A 106 -16.27 7.14 15.79
N MET A 107 -15.26 7.57 15.03
CA MET A 107 -14.38 8.69 15.41
C MET A 107 -15.14 10.02 15.58
N ASN A 108 -16.22 10.23 14.83
CA ASN A 108 -17.16 11.36 15.02
C ASN A 108 -17.81 11.45 16.43
N ALA A 109 -17.71 10.40 17.25
CA ALA A 109 -18.18 10.36 18.64
C ALA A 109 -17.05 10.62 19.66
N THR A 110 -15.87 11.05 19.18
CA THR A 110 -14.68 11.39 19.98
C THR A 110 -14.29 12.84 19.74
N GLN A 111 -13.40 13.40 20.58
CA GLN A 111 -12.87 14.75 20.41
C GLN A 111 -12.06 15.00 19.12
N TRP A 112 -11.81 13.97 18.31
CA TRP A 112 -11.02 14.05 17.08
C TRP A 112 -11.93 13.92 15.84
N GLU A 113 -12.24 15.03 15.17
CA GLU A 113 -13.04 15.02 13.94
C GLU A 113 -12.35 14.31 12.77
N THR A 114 -11.01 14.33 12.75
CA THR A 114 -10.21 13.69 11.69
C THR A 114 -9.20 12.69 12.25
N LEU A 115 -8.96 11.64 11.47
CA LEU A 115 -7.93 10.64 11.75
C LEU A 115 -6.52 11.25 11.90
N THR A 116 -6.29 12.38 11.23
CA THR A 116 -5.04 13.13 11.25
C THR A 116 -4.85 13.90 12.56
N ASP A 117 -5.92 14.45 13.13
CA ASP A 117 -5.82 15.17 14.40
C ASP A 117 -5.66 14.19 15.58
N PHE A 118 -6.25 13.00 15.48
CA PHE A 118 -5.93 11.89 16.39
C PHE A 118 -4.45 11.48 16.31
N THR A 119 -3.83 11.37 15.12
CA THR A 119 -2.38 11.08 15.05
C THR A 119 -1.52 12.20 15.61
N LYS A 120 -1.82 13.45 15.31
CA LYS A 120 -1.10 14.60 15.90
C LYS A 120 -1.23 14.61 17.43
N TRP A 121 -2.37 14.17 17.96
CA TRP A 121 -2.59 14.03 19.40
C TRP A 121 -1.79 12.87 20.01
N LEU A 122 -1.82 11.67 19.40
CA LEU A 122 -0.99 10.52 19.79
C LEU A 122 0.52 10.83 19.79
N GLY A 123 0.97 11.66 18.85
CA GLY A 123 2.34 12.17 18.78
C GLY A 123 2.67 13.15 19.92
N ARG A 124 1.71 14.02 20.31
CA ARG A 124 1.88 14.95 21.43
C ARG A 124 1.91 14.27 22.80
N GLU A 125 1.13 13.21 23.02
CA GLU A 125 1.24 12.39 24.24
C GLU A 125 2.52 11.53 24.30
N GLY A 126 3.22 11.39 23.16
CA GLY A 126 4.38 10.51 23.04
C GLY A 126 4.04 9.04 23.20
N LEU A 127 2.82 8.64 22.82
CA LEU A 127 2.38 7.24 22.76
C LEU A 127 2.81 6.57 21.44
N CYS A 128 2.88 7.36 20.37
CA CYS A 128 3.34 6.92 19.05
C CYS A 128 4.37 7.92 18.49
N LYS A 129 5.38 7.43 17.77
CA LYS A 129 6.09 8.24 16.79
C LYS A 129 5.20 8.38 15.56
N VAL A 130 5.14 9.57 15.01
CA VAL A 130 4.22 9.93 13.92
C VAL A 130 5.04 10.60 12.83
N ASP A 131 5.03 10.02 11.64
CA ASP A 131 5.72 10.55 10.48
C ASP A 131 4.73 10.89 9.37
N GLU A 132 4.85 12.10 8.82
CA GLU A 132 4.15 12.48 7.61
C GLU A 132 4.96 12.08 6.37
N THR A 133 4.30 11.51 5.37
CA THR A 133 4.91 11.17 4.08
C THR A 133 3.96 11.54 2.95
N PRO A 134 4.44 11.66 1.69
CA PRO A 134 3.56 11.91 0.54
C PRO A 134 2.46 10.84 0.30
N LYS A 135 2.57 9.68 0.95
CA LYS A 135 1.57 8.60 0.90
C LYS A 135 0.60 8.61 2.10
N GLY A 136 0.71 9.58 3.00
CA GLY A 136 -0.11 9.74 4.19
C GLY A 136 0.65 9.56 5.50
N TRP A 137 -0.12 9.50 6.59
CA TRP A 137 0.36 9.44 7.96
C TRP A 137 0.78 8.03 8.38
N TYR A 138 2.01 7.89 8.86
CA TYR A 138 2.53 6.66 9.45
C TYR A 138 2.66 6.81 10.96
N ILE A 139 2.29 5.76 11.68
CA ILE A 139 2.45 5.67 13.14
C ILE A 139 3.33 4.48 13.50
N GLN A 140 4.10 4.63 14.57
CA GLN A 140 4.87 3.58 15.23
C GLN A 140 4.61 3.68 16.73
N TYR A 141 4.04 2.63 17.32
CA TYR A 141 3.81 2.58 18.77
C TYR A 141 5.13 2.67 19.54
N ILE A 142 5.16 3.49 20.59
CA ILE A 142 6.26 3.56 21.53
C ILE A 142 5.87 2.68 22.72
N ASP A 143 6.35 1.44 22.73
CA ASP A 143 6.09 0.56 23.86
C ASP A 143 6.90 1.02 25.08
N ARG A 144 6.20 1.52 26.10
CA ARG A 144 6.80 1.96 27.37
C ARG A 144 6.99 0.80 28.35
N ASP A 145 6.50 -0.41 28.06
CA ASP A 145 6.73 -1.56 28.93
C ASP A 145 8.21 -2.01 28.90
N PRO A 146 8.85 -2.19 30.07
CA PRO A 146 10.29 -2.46 30.17
C PRO A 146 10.70 -3.81 29.57
N GLU A 147 9.77 -4.76 29.44
CA GLU A 147 10.02 -6.06 28.83
C GLU A 147 10.24 -5.96 27.30
N THR A 148 9.46 -5.13 26.61
CA THR A 148 9.62 -4.94 25.17
C THR A 148 10.91 -4.19 24.85
N ILE A 149 11.27 -3.20 25.69
CA ILE A 149 12.56 -2.49 25.59
C ILE A 149 13.73 -3.46 25.78
N ARG A 150 13.67 -4.37 26.78
CA ARG A 150 14.67 -5.44 26.96
C ARG A 150 14.76 -6.34 25.74
N ARG A 151 13.63 -6.78 25.19
CA ARG A 151 13.59 -7.66 24.00
C ARG A 151 14.11 -6.98 22.74
N GLN A 152 13.89 -5.68 22.59
CA GLN A 152 14.49 -4.87 21.52
C GLN A 152 16.00 -4.73 21.69
N LEU A 153 16.48 -4.41 22.91
CA LEU A 153 17.91 -4.35 23.22
C LEU A 153 18.60 -5.71 23.06
N GLU A 154 17.95 -6.82 23.36
CA GLU A 154 18.46 -8.17 23.10
C GLU A 154 18.53 -8.48 21.60
N LEU A 155 17.52 -8.10 20.81
CA LEU A 155 17.54 -8.25 19.36
C LEU A 155 18.60 -7.36 18.70
N GLU A 156 18.82 -6.15 19.22
CA GLU A 156 19.85 -5.23 18.74
C GLU A 156 21.26 -5.69 19.15
N LYS A 157 21.43 -6.20 20.38
CA LYS A 157 22.67 -6.87 20.81
C LYS A 157 22.97 -8.11 19.98
N LYS A 158 21.98 -8.96 19.71
CA LYS A 158 22.14 -10.12 18.83
C LYS A 158 22.55 -9.70 17.43
N LYS A 159 21.84 -8.76 16.79
CA LYS A 159 22.25 -8.21 15.49
C LYS A 159 23.67 -7.63 15.51
N LYS A 160 24.08 -6.96 16.59
CA LYS A 160 25.44 -6.45 16.72
C LYS A 160 26.48 -7.57 16.88
N GLN A 161 26.15 -8.65 17.57
CA GLN A 161 26.98 -9.85 17.67
C GLN A 161 27.04 -10.59 16.32
N ASP A 162 25.91 -10.80 15.67
CA ASP A 162 25.80 -11.40 14.34
C ASP A 162 26.62 -10.61 13.31
N LEU A 163 26.58 -9.27 13.32
CA LEU A 163 27.42 -8.41 12.47
C LEU A 163 28.92 -8.53 12.79
N ASP A 164 29.29 -8.57 14.08
CA ASP A 164 30.68 -8.71 14.53
C ASP A 164 31.23 -10.12 14.20
N ASP A 165 30.37 -11.14 14.14
CA ASP A 165 30.72 -12.51 13.73
C ASP A 165 30.67 -12.69 12.20
N GLU A 166 29.80 -11.98 11.48
CA GLU A 166 29.84 -11.84 10.01
C GLU A 166 31.14 -11.17 9.56
N GLU A 167 31.62 -10.13 10.24
CA GLU A 167 32.94 -9.53 9.95
C GLU A 167 34.10 -10.49 10.22
N LYS A 168 34.05 -11.27 11.32
CA LYS A 168 35.09 -12.27 11.63
C LYS A 168 35.09 -13.41 10.61
N THR A 169 33.91 -13.90 10.23
CA THR A 169 33.79 -14.98 9.24
C THR A 169 34.15 -14.52 7.84
N ALA A 170 33.80 -13.29 7.44
CA ALA A 170 34.25 -12.70 6.18
C ALA A 170 35.78 -12.65 6.09
N LYS A 171 36.47 -12.14 7.12
CA LYS A 171 37.95 -12.10 7.20
C LYS A 171 38.57 -13.51 7.16
N PHE A 172 37.95 -14.50 7.80
CA PHE A 172 38.44 -15.89 7.75
C PHE A 172 38.24 -16.55 6.36
N ILE A 173 37.14 -16.23 5.67
CA ILE A 173 36.89 -16.69 4.29
C ILE A 173 37.89 -16.02 3.33
N GLU A 174 38.13 -14.72 3.47
CA GLU A 174 39.11 -13.98 2.67
C GLU A 174 40.53 -14.55 2.84
N GLU A 175 40.95 -14.87 4.06
CA GLU A 175 42.23 -15.51 4.35
C GLU A 175 42.34 -16.94 3.76
N GLN A 176 41.24 -17.72 3.77
CA GLN A 176 41.17 -19.03 3.10
C GLN A 176 41.28 -18.90 1.57
N VAL A 177 40.61 -17.89 0.98
CA VAL A 177 40.68 -17.61 -0.46
C VAL A 177 42.09 -17.15 -0.84
N ARG A 178 42.72 -16.26 -0.06
CA ARG A 178 44.09 -15.80 -0.28
C ARG A 178 45.08 -16.97 -0.29
N ARG A 179 45.05 -17.83 0.73
CA ARG A 179 45.91 -19.02 0.80
C ARG A 179 45.61 -20.04 -0.32
N GLY A 180 44.36 -20.10 -0.79
CA GLY A 180 43.96 -20.91 -1.95
C GLY A 180 44.38 -20.32 -3.30
N LEU A 181 44.64 -19.01 -3.38
CA LEU A 181 45.17 -18.33 -4.55
C LEU A 181 46.70 -18.43 -4.61
N GLU A 182 47.38 -18.19 -3.48
CA GLU A 182 48.83 -18.35 -3.32
C GLU A 182 49.26 -19.81 -3.59
N GLY A 183 48.43 -20.79 -3.21
CA GLY A 183 48.61 -22.21 -3.57
C GLY A 183 48.30 -22.56 -5.04
N LYS A 184 47.99 -21.58 -5.89
CA LYS A 184 47.66 -21.74 -7.32
C LYS A 184 48.55 -20.93 -8.28
N GLU A 185 49.55 -20.22 -7.77
CA GLU A 185 50.53 -19.49 -8.60
C GLU A 185 51.73 -20.34 -9.08
N GLN A 186 51.67 -21.67 -8.88
CA GLN A 186 52.49 -22.63 -9.62
C GLN A 186 51.62 -23.66 -10.34
N GLU A 187 51.12 -23.27 -11.51
CA GLU A 187 51.22 -24.04 -12.76
C GLU A 187 50.57 -23.23 -13.88
N VAL A 188 51.40 -22.51 -14.65
CA VAL A 188 51.00 -22.03 -15.98
C VAL A 188 50.92 -23.29 -16.85
N PRO A 189 49.75 -23.67 -17.41
CA PRO A 189 49.62 -24.91 -18.15
C PRO A 189 50.32 -24.78 -19.52
N VAL A 190 51.60 -25.13 -19.55
CA VAL A 190 52.36 -25.30 -20.79
C VAL A 190 51.80 -26.52 -21.51
N PHE A 191 51.13 -26.29 -22.63
CA PHE A 191 50.56 -27.34 -23.45
C PHE A 191 51.66 -28.05 -24.27
N THR A 192 52.17 -29.16 -23.74
CA THR A 192 53.01 -30.10 -24.51
C THR A 192 52.14 -31.16 -25.17
N GLU A 193 52.09 -31.15 -26.50
CA GLU A 193 51.48 -32.22 -27.30
C GLU A 193 52.28 -33.52 -27.15
N LEU A 194 51.61 -34.60 -26.76
CA LEU A 194 52.19 -35.95 -26.75
C LEU A 194 52.11 -36.56 -28.15
N SER A 195 53.15 -36.33 -28.97
CA SER A 195 53.40 -37.15 -30.15
C SER A 195 53.72 -38.59 -29.72
N ARG A 196 53.12 -39.58 -30.38
CA ARG A 196 53.39 -41.00 -30.13
C ARG A 196 54.34 -41.54 -31.19
N GLU A 197 55.53 -41.94 -30.77
CA GLU A 197 56.48 -42.72 -31.58
C GLU A 197 56.82 -44.06 -30.92
N ASN A 198 55.81 -44.84 -30.53
CA ASN A 198 55.81 -46.32 -30.58
C ASN A 198 54.39 -46.84 -30.24
N ASP A 199 53.89 -47.85 -30.95
CA ASP A 199 52.49 -48.34 -30.83
C ASP A 199 52.34 -49.70 -30.10
N GLU A 200 53.38 -50.13 -29.37
CA GLU A 200 53.44 -51.47 -28.75
C GLU A 200 53.80 -51.45 -27.26
N GLU A 201 52.96 -50.85 -26.39
CA GLU A 201 52.95 -51.24 -24.98
C GLU A 201 51.57 -51.08 -24.31
N LYS A 202 51.18 -52.09 -23.52
CA LYS A 202 49.80 -52.30 -23.05
C LYS A 202 49.57 -51.75 -21.65
N VAL A 203 48.96 -50.58 -21.54
CA VAL A 203 48.64 -49.95 -20.24
C VAL A 203 47.57 -50.73 -19.48
N THR A 204 47.97 -51.40 -18.39
CA THR A 204 47.09 -52.16 -17.48
C THR A 204 46.83 -51.40 -16.18
N PHE A 205 45.57 -51.02 -15.93
CA PHE A 205 45.16 -50.39 -14.67
C PHE A 205 44.76 -51.45 -13.63
N ASN A 206 45.70 -51.82 -12.75
CA ASN A 206 45.42 -52.67 -11.58
C ASN A 206 45.05 -51.80 -10.36
N LEU A 207 43.77 -51.77 -9.99
CA LEU A 207 43.32 -51.26 -8.68
C LEU A 207 43.03 -52.44 -7.74
N ASN A 208 44.06 -52.90 -7.01
CA ASN A 208 43.90 -54.00 -6.07
C ASN A 208 43.40 -53.50 -4.70
N ARG A 209 42.21 -53.93 -4.28
CA ARG A 209 41.59 -53.57 -3.00
C ARG A 209 41.60 -54.80 -2.08
N GLY A 210 42.63 -54.92 -1.26
CA GLY A 210 42.85 -56.06 -0.35
C GLY A 210 43.40 -55.60 1.00
N ALA A 211 42.91 -56.20 2.07
CA ALA A 211 43.14 -55.78 3.46
C ALA A 211 44.26 -56.55 4.15
N CYS A 212 44.70 -56.05 5.32
CA CYS A 212 45.30 -56.85 6.39
C CYS A 212 44.62 -56.52 7.73
N GLY A 213 44.18 -57.57 8.44
CA GLY A 213 43.96 -57.54 9.90
C GLY A 213 45.17 -58.14 10.62
N SER A 214 45.15 -58.53 11.90
CA SER A 214 44.05 -58.67 12.87
C SER A 214 44.62 -58.79 14.30
N ALA A 215 43.86 -58.32 15.32
CA ALA A 215 43.84 -58.84 16.70
C ALA A 215 42.61 -58.23 17.42
N ALA A 216 41.51 -58.96 17.65
CA ALA A 216 41.22 -59.72 18.88
C ALA A 216 41.19 -58.84 20.16
N THR A 217 40.12 -58.74 20.96
CA THR A 217 39.14 -59.77 21.36
C THR A 217 37.70 -59.25 21.68
N SER A 218 36.68 -60.06 21.34
CA SER A 218 35.39 -60.37 22.05
C SER A 218 34.51 -59.24 22.69
N SER A 219 33.16 -59.24 22.66
CA SER A 219 32.16 -60.30 22.35
C SER A 219 30.74 -59.77 22.03
N LYS A 220 29.92 -60.55 21.28
CA LYS A 220 28.43 -60.53 21.13
C LYS A 220 27.79 -59.24 20.52
N SER A 221 26.72 -59.21 19.72
CA SER A 221 25.95 -60.10 18.80
C SER A 221 24.74 -59.25 18.32
N SER A 222 24.10 -59.36 17.14
CA SER A 222 24.14 -60.25 15.95
C SER A 222 23.32 -59.54 14.83
N SER A 223 23.78 -59.39 13.58
CA SER A 223 23.54 -60.27 12.40
C SER A 223 22.05 -60.64 12.18
N LEU A 224 21.38 -60.45 11.04
CA LEU A 224 21.69 -60.16 9.62
C LEU A 224 20.50 -59.33 9.03
N GLY A 225 20.45 -58.75 7.83
CA GLY A 225 21.26 -58.80 6.60
C GLY A 225 20.29 -58.78 5.37
N PRO A 226 20.65 -58.20 4.20
CA PRO A 226 19.65 -57.53 3.35
C PRO A 226 19.63 -57.96 1.86
N SER A 227 18.94 -57.17 1.00
CA SER A 227 19.01 -57.07 -0.49
C SER A 227 17.81 -57.70 -1.23
N ALA A 228 17.02 -56.94 -2.02
CA ALA A 228 17.23 -56.49 -3.43
C ALA A 228 16.71 -57.52 -4.47
N LEU A 229 16.13 -57.20 -5.63
CA LEU A 229 15.75 -55.94 -6.32
C LEU A 229 14.69 -56.25 -7.43
N LYS A 230 14.05 -55.22 -8.02
CA LYS A 230 13.37 -55.16 -9.36
C LYS A 230 11.95 -55.72 -9.62
N THR A 231 11.05 -54.77 -9.89
CA THR A 231 10.08 -54.67 -11.03
C THR A 231 9.56 -55.91 -11.77
N LEU A 232 8.23 -56.06 -11.82
CA LEU A 232 7.35 -56.04 -13.03
C LEU A 232 5.92 -56.49 -12.62
N GLY A 233 4.87 -56.09 -13.35
CA GLY A 233 3.54 -56.73 -13.21
C GLY A 233 2.31 -55.81 -13.32
N SER A 234 1.66 -55.86 -14.48
CA SER A 234 0.44 -55.13 -14.82
C SER A 234 -0.85 -55.60 -14.12
N ALA A 235 -1.72 -54.62 -13.89
CA ALA A 235 -3.16 -54.62 -14.24
C ALA A 235 -4.23 -55.44 -13.48
N ALA A 236 -5.43 -54.84 -13.52
CA ALA A 236 -6.77 -55.41 -13.46
C ALA A 236 -7.40 -55.79 -12.10
N SER A 237 -8.12 -54.82 -11.52
CA SER A 237 -9.57 -55.03 -11.36
C SER A 237 -10.37 -53.72 -11.42
N VAL A 238 -11.62 -53.80 -11.88
CA VAL A 238 -12.45 -52.66 -12.31
C VAL A 238 -13.81 -52.69 -11.60
N LYS A 239 -14.24 -51.57 -10.98
CA LYS A 239 -15.62 -51.03 -11.06
C LYS A 239 -15.85 -49.73 -10.25
N ARG A 240 -15.99 -48.62 -11.00
CA ARG A 240 -17.02 -47.53 -10.95
C ARG A 240 -17.65 -47.21 -9.57
N LYS A 241 -17.71 -45.94 -9.12
CA LYS A 241 -18.66 -44.90 -9.63
C LYS A 241 -18.37 -43.48 -9.06
N ASP A 242 -18.69 -42.45 -9.86
CA ASP A 242 -18.85 -40.98 -9.62
C ASP A 242 -18.82 -40.42 -8.18
N SER A 243 -18.02 -39.39 -7.82
CA SER A 243 -17.96 -37.94 -8.23
C SER A 243 -18.63 -37.03 -7.17
N SER A 244 -18.08 -35.88 -6.73
CA SER A 244 -17.80 -34.67 -7.52
C SER A 244 -17.08 -33.57 -6.70
N GLN A 245 -16.30 -32.71 -7.39
CA GLN A 245 -15.98 -31.27 -7.12
C GLN A 245 -15.47 -30.78 -5.74
N SER A 246 -14.66 -29.70 -5.60
CA SER A 246 -13.71 -28.98 -6.48
C SER A 246 -13.00 -27.86 -5.68
N SER A 247 -11.68 -27.69 -5.81
CA SER A 247 -10.98 -26.36 -5.74
C SER A 247 -9.46 -26.52 -5.87
N ALA A 248 -8.94 -26.47 -7.10
CA ALA A 248 -7.50 -26.45 -7.34
C ALA A 248 -6.95 -25.02 -7.20
N GLN A 249 -5.98 -24.80 -6.29
CA GLN A 249 -5.18 -23.58 -6.27
C GLN A 249 -4.10 -23.64 -7.35
N SER A 250 -4.29 -22.94 -8.46
CA SER A 250 -3.25 -22.71 -9.46
C SER A 250 -2.23 -21.69 -8.96
N LYS A 251 -1.04 -22.16 -8.57
CA LYS A 251 0.13 -21.29 -8.34
C LYS A 251 0.56 -20.64 -9.66
N GLU A 252 0.22 -19.37 -9.87
CA GLU A 252 0.74 -18.62 -11.01
C GLU A 252 2.26 -18.39 -10.88
N LYS A 253 2.99 -18.80 -11.92
CA LYS A 253 4.42 -18.53 -12.06
C LYS A 253 4.59 -17.09 -12.53
N LYS A 254 5.29 -16.25 -11.76
CA LYS A 254 5.76 -14.93 -12.23
C LYS A 254 6.56 -15.09 -13.52
N LYS A 255 6.00 -14.71 -14.66
CA LYS A 255 6.80 -14.40 -15.85
C LYS A 255 7.60 -13.13 -15.57
N LYS A 256 8.87 -13.12 -15.97
CA LYS A 256 9.67 -11.89 -16.00
C LYS A 256 9.04 -10.98 -17.07
N LYS A 257 8.77 -9.71 -16.72
CA LYS A 257 8.21 -8.72 -17.66
C LYS A 257 9.21 -8.46 -18.79
N SER A 258 8.70 -8.13 -19.97
CA SER A 258 9.53 -7.74 -21.11
C SER A 258 9.97 -6.28 -20.96
N ALA A 259 11.13 -5.91 -21.50
CA ALA A 259 11.62 -4.52 -21.47
C ALA A 259 10.63 -3.52 -22.11
N LEU A 260 9.75 -3.99 -23.01
CA LEU A 260 8.66 -3.18 -23.59
C LEU A 260 7.51 -2.91 -22.61
N ASP A 261 7.15 -3.86 -21.74
CA ASP A 261 6.15 -3.63 -20.67
C ASP A 261 6.70 -2.63 -19.64
N GLU A 262 7.99 -2.73 -19.31
CA GLU A 262 8.64 -1.87 -18.32
C GLU A 262 8.75 -0.42 -18.85
N ILE A 263 9.05 -0.22 -20.14
CA ILE A 263 8.99 1.10 -20.79
C ILE A 263 7.56 1.67 -20.79
N MET A 264 6.54 0.82 -21.02
CA MET A 264 5.14 1.25 -21.03
C MET A 264 4.63 1.61 -19.63
N GLU A 265 5.00 0.84 -18.60
CA GLU A 265 4.74 1.16 -17.20
C GLU A 265 5.46 2.45 -16.78
N ILE A 266 6.71 2.69 -17.20
CA ILE A 266 7.43 3.94 -16.93
C ILE A 266 6.75 5.13 -17.63
N GLU A 267 6.21 4.96 -18.84
CA GLU A 267 5.39 6.00 -19.49
C GLU A 267 4.06 6.25 -18.74
N GLU A 268 3.39 5.21 -18.25
CA GLU A 268 2.18 5.36 -17.43
C GLU A 268 2.45 5.98 -16.07
N GLU A 269 3.55 5.61 -15.41
CA GLU A 269 3.97 6.22 -14.15
C GLU A 269 4.36 7.68 -14.36
N LYS A 270 4.99 8.05 -15.49
CA LYS A 270 5.16 9.47 -15.87
C LYS A 270 3.83 10.18 -16.09
N LYS A 271 2.85 9.56 -16.77
CA LYS A 271 1.49 10.12 -16.94
C LYS A 271 0.76 10.31 -15.60
N ARG A 272 0.95 9.41 -14.63
CA ARG A 272 0.35 9.46 -13.28
C ARG A 272 1.06 10.44 -12.34
N THR A 273 2.40 10.46 -12.34
CA THR A 273 3.21 11.36 -11.50
C THR A 273 3.22 12.81 -11.99
N ALA A 274 2.87 13.06 -13.26
CA ALA A 274 2.72 14.40 -13.81
C ALA A 274 1.43 15.13 -13.37
N ARG A 275 0.51 14.49 -12.62
CA ARG A 275 -0.66 15.18 -12.05
C ARG A 275 -0.28 15.88 -10.75
N THR A 276 -0.07 17.20 -10.83
CA THR A 276 0.21 18.04 -9.67
C THR A 276 -1.04 18.75 -9.17
N ASP A 277 -1.08 19.04 -7.87
CA ASP A 277 -2.15 19.79 -7.20
C ASP A 277 -2.18 21.28 -7.61
N TYR A 278 -1.02 21.85 -7.94
CA TYR A 278 -0.90 23.17 -8.54
C TYR A 278 -0.98 23.09 -10.07
N TRP A 279 -1.88 23.87 -10.67
CA TRP A 279 -2.12 23.90 -12.12
C TRP A 279 -1.77 25.25 -12.78
N LEU A 280 -1.54 26.30 -12.00
CA LEU A 280 -1.21 27.62 -12.53
C LEU A 280 0.07 27.62 -13.37
N GLN A 281 0.01 28.32 -14.50
CA GLN A 281 1.13 28.64 -15.39
C GLN A 281 1.04 30.10 -15.80
N PRO A 282 2.16 30.76 -16.18
CA PRO A 282 2.13 32.08 -16.80
C PRO A 282 1.51 32.02 -18.21
N GLU A 283 1.14 33.19 -18.74
CA GLU A 283 0.68 33.39 -20.14
C GLU A 283 -0.63 32.68 -20.51
N ILE A 284 -1.43 32.29 -19.52
CA ILE A 284 -2.80 31.78 -19.70
C ILE A 284 -3.84 32.83 -19.32
N ILE A 285 -5.01 32.73 -19.94
CA ILE A 285 -6.21 33.46 -19.54
C ILE A 285 -6.97 32.65 -18.49
N VAL A 286 -7.34 33.30 -17.40
CA VAL A 286 -8.17 32.76 -16.31
C VAL A 286 -9.39 33.65 -16.09
N LYS A 287 -10.44 33.06 -15.55
CA LYS A 287 -11.68 33.73 -15.14
C LYS A 287 -11.73 33.78 -13.62
N ILE A 288 -12.03 34.93 -13.06
CA ILE A 288 -12.02 35.14 -11.60
C ILE A 288 -13.41 34.79 -11.06
N ILE A 289 -13.47 33.85 -10.11
CA ILE A 289 -14.73 33.39 -9.51
C ILE A 289 -14.96 33.92 -8.10
N THR A 290 -13.96 34.55 -7.47
CA THR A 290 -14.13 35.13 -6.14
C THR A 290 -14.97 36.40 -6.15
N LYS A 291 -15.82 36.55 -5.13
CA LYS A 291 -16.53 37.80 -4.81
C LYS A 291 -15.76 38.68 -3.80
N LYS A 292 -14.71 38.14 -3.16
CA LYS A 292 -14.01 38.79 -2.03
C LYS A 292 -13.29 40.10 -2.41
N LEU A 293 -12.90 40.26 -3.68
CA LEU A 293 -12.27 41.49 -4.21
C LEU A 293 -13.28 42.50 -4.78
N GLY A 294 -14.58 42.27 -4.55
CA GLY A 294 -15.67 43.07 -5.08
C GLY A 294 -16.25 42.54 -6.39
N GLU A 295 -17.54 42.78 -6.61
CA GLU A 295 -18.30 42.24 -7.75
C GLU A 295 -17.77 42.71 -9.11
N LYS A 296 -17.06 43.84 -9.15
CA LYS A 296 -16.40 44.37 -10.35
C LYS A 296 -15.46 43.37 -11.05
N TYR A 297 -14.79 42.48 -10.30
CA TYR A 297 -13.86 41.48 -10.85
C TYR A 297 -14.47 40.08 -10.98
N HIS A 298 -15.64 39.84 -10.40
CA HIS A 298 -16.31 38.54 -10.46
C HIS A 298 -16.76 38.22 -11.90
N ARG A 299 -16.46 37.00 -12.36
CA ARG A 299 -16.65 36.50 -13.75
C ARG A 299 -15.88 37.26 -14.84
N ARG A 300 -14.98 38.19 -14.48
CA ARG A 300 -14.09 38.87 -15.43
C ARG A 300 -12.90 37.98 -15.80
N LYS A 301 -12.32 38.26 -16.97
CA LYS A 301 -11.16 37.55 -17.51
C LYS A 301 -9.88 38.35 -17.25
N GLY A 302 -8.81 37.63 -16.92
CA GLY A 302 -7.49 38.19 -16.71
C GLY A 302 -6.40 37.27 -17.27
N VAL A 303 -5.23 37.84 -17.55
CA VAL A 303 -4.04 37.12 -18.02
C VAL A 303 -3.12 36.89 -16.82
N VAL A 304 -2.72 35.64 -16.58
CA VAL A 304 -1.69 35.32 -15.58
C VAL A 304 -0.35 35.84 -16.11
N LYS A 305 0.26 36.79 -15.40
CA LYS A 305 1.58 37.34 -15.74
C LYS A 305 2.72 36.62 -15.04
N GLU A 306 2.48 36.12 -13.83
CA GLU A 306 3.49 35.51 -12.98
C GLU A 306 2.81 34.55 -12.00
N VAL A 307 3.50 33.48 -11.60
CA VAL A 307 3.03 32.52 -10.59
C VAL A 307 4.05 32.49 -9.45
N ILE A 308 3.57 32.81 -8.25
CA ILE A 308 4.33 32.90 -7.00
C ILE A 308 3.90 31.73 -6.10
N ASP A 309 4.86 31.10 -5.43
CA ASP A 309 4.64 30.00 -4.48
C ASP A 309 3.82 28.81 -5.05
N LYS A 310 3.83 28.62 -6.38
CA LYS A 310 3.09 27.61 -7.18
C LYS A 310 1.56 27.75 -7.16
N TYR A 311 0.97 28.23 -6.07
CA TYR A 311 -0.48 28.33 -5.86
C TYR A 311 -1.06 29.72 -6.12
N THR A 312 -0.23 30.78 -6.12
CA THR A 312 -0.73 32.16 -6.27
C THR A 312 -0.34 32.77 -7.61
N ALA A 313 -1.32 33.24 -8.38
CA ALA A 313 -1.11 33.98 -9.62
C ALA A 313 -1.13 35.51 -9.40
N VAL A 314 -0.28 36.22 -10.14
CA VAL A 314 -0.44 37.65 -10.40
C VAL A 314 -1.20 37.81 -11.72
N VAL A 315 -2.50 38.08 -11.61
CA VAL A 315 -3.42 38.21 -12.75
C VAL A 315 -3.55 39.68 -13.14
N LYS A 316 -3.35 39.99 -14.42
CA LYS A 316 -3.67 41.31 -14.99
C LYS A 316 -5.05 41.27 -15.65
N MET A 317 -5.97 42.14 -15.22
CA MET A 317 -7.30 42.25 -15.81
C MET A 317 -7.24 42.69 -17.27
N ILE A 318 -8.02 42.03 -18.14
CA ILE A 318 -8.11 42.44 -19.56
C ILE A 318 -8.92 43.75 -19.67
N ASP A 319 -10.05 43.82 -18.96
CA ASP A 319 -10.98 44.97 -19.05
C ASP A 319 -10.47 46.22 -18.32
N SER A 320 -9.84 46.05 -17.15
CA SER A 320 -9.46 47.17 -16.25
C SER A 320 -7.96 47.44 -16.18
N GLY A 321 -7.10 46.55 -16.69
CA GLY A 321 -5.63 46.67 -16.57
C GLY A 321 -5.04 46.42 -15.18
N ASP A 322 -5.86 46.41 -14.12
CA ASP A 322 -5.48 46.14 -12.72
C ASP A 322 -4.67 44.84 -12.55
N ARG A 323 -3.71 44.84 -11.61
CA ARG A 323 -2.96 43.64 -11.20
C ARG A 323 -3.48 43.13 -9.85
N LEU A 324 -3.93 41.89 -9.80
CA LEU A 324 -4.48 41.23 -8.62
C LEU A 324 -3.62 40.00 -8.26
N LYS A 325 -3.28 39.84 -6.98
CA LYS A 325 -2.66 38.61 -6.46
C LYS A 325 -3.78 37.67 -5.98
N LEU A 326 -3.95 36.52 -6.64
CA LEU A 326 -5.04 35.59 -6.41
C LEU A 326 -4.55 34.14 -6.35
N ASP A 327 -5.02 33.41 -5.34
CA ASP A 327 -4.81 31.98 -5.21
C ASP A 327 -5.62 31.16 -6.25
N GLN A 328 -5.12 30.00 -6.65
CA GLN A 328 -5.74 29.13 -7.66
C GLN A 328 -7.19 28.75 -7.33
N THR A 329 -7.57 28.65 -6.06
CA THR A 329 -8.95 28.36 -5.62
C THR A 329 -9.97 29.44 -6.00
N HIS A 330 -9.50 30.64 -6.36
CA HIS A 330 -10.33 31.78 -6.77
C HIS A 330 -10.34 32.00 -8.29
N LEU A 331 -9.72 31.10 -9.05
CA LEU A 331 -9.52 31.16 -10.49
C LEU A 331 -10.11 29.92 -11.19
N GLU A 332 -10.61 30.12 -12.39
CA GLU A 332 -11.19 29.10 -13.25
C GLU A 332 -10.46 29.16 -14.61
N THR A 333 -10.14 28.00 -15.19
CA THR A 333 -9.56 27.93 -16.54
C THR A 333 -10.56 28.45 -17.58
N VAL A 334 -10.06 28.93 -18.73
CA VAL A 334 -10.91 29.46 -19.80
C VAL A 334 -10.70 28.64 -21.05
N ILE A 335 -11.69 27.83 -21.41
CA ILE A 335 -11.70 27.09 -22.67
C ILE A 335 -12.03 28.06 -23.81
N PRO A 336 -11.20 28.16 -24.87
CA PRO A 336 -11.50 28.99 -26.03
C PRO A 336 -12.50 28.32 -26.97
N ALA A 337 -12.86 29.02 -28.06
CA ALA A 337 -13.51 28.38 -29.21
C ALA A 337 -12.56 27.36 -29.87
N PRO A 338 -13.09 26.32 -30.55
CA PRO A 338 -12.27 25.40 -31.35
C PRO A 338 -11.48 26.16 -32.43
N GLY A 339 -10.30 25.64 -32.79
CA GLY A 339 -9.33 26.29 -33.67
C GLY A 339 -8.48 27.38 -32.98
N LYS A 340 -8.44 27.41 -31.64
CA LYS A 340 -7.60 28.34 -30.85
C LYS A 340 -6.59 27.58 -30.00
N ARG A 341 -5.46 28.26 -29.72
CA ARG A 341 -4.38 27.75 -28.88
C ARG A 341 -4.78 27.67 -27.41
N ILE A 342 -4.35 26.59 -26.79
CA ILE A 342 -4.43 26.29 -25.37
C ILE A 342 -3.04 25.88 -24.86
N LEU A 343 -2.84 26.02 -23.55
CA LEU A 343 -1.72 25.44 -22.83
C LEU A 343 -2.25 24.28 -21.98
N VAL A 344 -1.54 23.15 -22.00
CA VAL A 344 -1.81 22.04 -21.08
C VAL A 344 -1.14 22.29 -19.75
N LEU A 345 -1.96 22.36 -18.70
CA LEU A 345 -1.59 22.77 -17.34
C LEU A 345 -1.17 21.60 -16.46
N ASN A 346 -1.68 20.40 -16.73
CA ASN A 346 -1.54 19.23 -15.86
C ASN A 346 -1.48 17.91 -16.64
N GLY A 347 -1.05 16.83 -15.96
CA GLY A 347 -0.98 15.49 -16.54
C GLY A 347 0.19 15.29 -17.51
N GLY A 348 0.19 14.16 -18.23
CA GLY A 348 1.34 13.69 -19.03
C GLY A 348 1.77 14.56 -20.22
N TYR A 349 1.00 15.61 -20.56
CA TYR A 349 1.30 16.58 -21.62
C TYR A 349 1.52 18.00 -21.05
N ARG A 350 1.79 18.13 -19.74
CA ARG A 350 1.97 19.41 -19.05
C ARG A 350 3.09 20.25 -19.68
N GLY A 351 2.79 21.52 -19.93
CA GLY A 351 3.70 22.48 -20.56
C GLY A 351 3.69 22.43 -22.09
N ASN A 352 2.96 21.51 -22.72
CA ASN A 352 2.75 21.53 -24.16
C ASN A 352 1.64 22.53 -24.54
N GLU A 353 1.91 23.40 -25.50
CA GLU A 353 0.89 24.10 -26.26
C GLU A 353 0.20 23.13 -27.25
N GLY A 354 -1.09 23.36 -27.47
CA GLY A 354 -1.87 22.68 -28.50
C GLY A 354 -3.02 23.55 -29.00
N THR A 355 -3.71 23.08 -30.03
CA THR A 355 -4.94 23.70 -30.55
C THR A 355 -6.15 22.86 -30.18
N LEU A 356 -7.19 23.53 -29.68
CA LEU A 356 -8.46 22.91 -29.32
C LEU A 356 -9.24 22.52 -30.58
N GLU A 357 -9.67 21.26 -30.69
CA GLU A 357 -10.42 20.74 -31.83
C GLU A 357 -11.91 20.65 -31.53
N SER A 358 -12.28 20.01 -30.43
CA SER A 358 -13.67 19.82 -30.02
C SER A 358 -13.83 19.74 -28.50
N ILE A 359 -15.06 19.93 -28.03
CA ILE A 359 -15.45 20.08 -26.63
C ILE A 359 -16.60 19.10 -26.36
N ASN A 360 -16.53 18.33 -25.27
CA ASN A 360 -17.58 17.41 -24.84
C ASN A 360 -18.10 17.80 -23.43
N GLU A 361 -19.17 18.58 -23.41
CA GLU A 361 -19.77 19.13 -22.19
C GLU A 361 -20.28 18.05 -21.21
N LYS A 362 -20.68 16.87 -21.71
CA LYS A 362 -21.22 15.78 -20.87
C LYS A 362 -20.17 15.15 -19.97
N THR A 363 -18.91 15.16 -20.39
CA THR A 363 -17.78 14.57 -19.67
C THR A 363 -16.80 15.61 -19.14
N PHE A 364 -17.13 16.90 -19.28
CA PHE A 364 -16.24 18.04 -18.95
C PHE A 364 -14.82 17.89 -19.52
N SER A 365 -14.76 17.40 -20.76
CA SER A 365 -13.50 17.08 -21.43
C SER A 365 -13.43 17.62 -22.85
N ALA A 366 -12.22 17.77 -23.35
CA ALA A 366 -11.89 18.33 -24.65
C ALA A 366 -11.03 17.37 -25.48
N THR A 367 -10.97 17.63 -26.78
CA THR A 367 -10.00 17.03 -27.69
C THR A 367 -9.06 18.12 -28.20
N ILE A 368 -7.77 17.90 -28.05
CA ILE A 368 -6.71 18.84 -28.42
C ILE A 368 -5.70 18.18 -29.36
N VAL A 369 -5.07 18.97 -30.22
CA VAL A 369 -3.93 18.57 -31.05
C VAL A 369 -2.68 19.26 -30.50
N ILE A 370 -1.68 18.48 -30.09
CA ILE A 370 -0.44 19.02 -29.51
C ILE A 370 0.42 19.69 -30.60
N GLU A 371 0.80 20.96 -30.45
CA GLU A 371 1.61 21.71 -31.42
C GLU A 371 3.11 21.71 -31.08
N THR A 372 3.49 21.34 -29.86
CA THR A 372 4.85 21.49 -29.30
C THR A 372 5.37 20.22 -28.65
N GLY A 373 6.70 20.07 -28.58
CA GLY A 373 7.37 18.93 -27.94
C GLY A 373 7.44 17.64 -28.80
N PRO A 374 7.90 16.51 -28.21
CA PRO A 374 8.18 15.27 -28.95
C PRO A 374 6.94 14.60 -29.58
N LEU A 375 5.74 14.95 -29.12
CA LEU A 375 4.47 14.38 -29.55
C LEU A 375 3.65 15.37 -30.40
N LYS A 376 4.33 16.32 -31.06
CA LYS A 376 3.72 17.27 -32.00
C LYS A 376 2.91 16.55 -33.09
N GLY A 377 1.69 17.03 -33.32
CA GLY A 377 0.71 16.43 -34.24
C GLY A 377 -0.12 15.31 -33.62
N ARG A 378 0.15 14.87 -32.37
CA ARG A 378 -0.72 13.90 -31.70
C ARG A 378 -2.03 14.57 -31.29
N ARG A 379 -3.14 13.96 -31.75
CA ARG A 379 -4.50 14.23 -31.28
C ARG A 379 -4.74 13.49 -29.97
N VAL A 380 -5.17 14.20 -28.93
CA VAL A 380 -5.42 13.69 -27.58
C VAL A 380 -6.87 13.99 -27.23
N GLU A 381 -7.67 12.94 -27.09
CA GLU A 381 -9.07 13.02 -26.67
C GLU A 381 -9.19 12.90 -25.15
N GLY A 382 -10.22 13.53 -24.57
CA GLY A 382 -10.62 13.30 -23.19
C GLY A 382 -9.83 14.06 -22.11
N ILE A 383 -9.12 15.13 -22.47
CA ILE A 383 -8.44 15.98 -21.48
C ILE A 383 -9.45 16.82 -20.68
N GLN A 384 -9.31 16.92 -19.36
CA GLN A 384 -10.29 17.64 -18.52
C GLN A 384 -10.15 19.16 -18.70
N TYR A 385 -11.24 19.92 -18.53
CA TYR A 385 -11.18 21.40 -18.62
C TYR A 385 -10.28 22.04 -17.55
N GLU A 386 -10.08 21.39 -16.41
CA GLU A 386 -9.15 21.83 -15.36
C GLU A 386 -7.68 21.72 -15.81
N ASP A 387 -7.38 20.79 -16.72
CA ASP A 387 -6.03 20.47 -17.18
C ASP A 387 -5.60 21.31 -18.40
N ILE A 388 -6.46 22.19 -18.94
CA ILE A 388 -6.17 23.08 -20.09
C ILE A 388 -6.71 24.50 -19.87
N SER A 389 -6.01 25.51 -20.38
CA SER A 389 -6.58 26.86 -20.50
C SER A 389 -6.13 27.59 -21.76
N LYS A 390 -6.91 28.58 -22.20
CA LYS A 390 -6.59 29.46 -23.32
C LYS A 390 -5.25 30.17 -23.08
N LEU A 391 -4.36 30.12 -24.08
CA LEU A 391 -3.13 30.91 -24.12
C LEU A 391 -3.47 32.37 -24.46
N ALA A 392 -2.80 33.32 -23.79
CA ALA A 392 -3.17 34.74 -23.76
C ALA A 392 -3.21 35.42 -25.14
#